data_AF-A0A1C5T1N9-F1
#
_entry.id   AF-A0A1C5T1N9-F1
#
_cell.length_a   1.000
_cell.length_b   1.000
_cell.length_c   1.000
_cell.angle_alpha   90.00
_cell.angle_beta   90.00
_cell.angle_gamma   90.00
#
_symmetry.space_group_name_H-M   'P 1'
#
loop_
_entity.id
_entity.type
_entity.pdbx_description
1 polymer ?
#
loop_
_entity_poly.entity_id
_entity_poly.type
_entity_poly.pdbx_seq_one_letter_code
_entity_poly.pdbx_strand_id
1 'polypeptide(L)'
;MAAAVLAGSLVGCQAEADRPEGDGAWITALDPEAGTVAYVPLTREQLSDPDALWDEVFSGDLLSRERTAELAEGASLLHTWEGEAYSLNPVTIQHTVGMSQAGIPGEVVLDGAGRAVRVQLSDSAHLALDGAGLDFTGWCGRIELPGPGAALLSSIPVEPGSIFFYDGGDSVTIDPQSRQGADSDHTQYTLPVSAEAAQAWAELENADWTYGYTLTVVDGTVTQIEARPSPGAYLPLSPSDALKAMSDLQGGDIADISFSGGPVTVGWAEGLDRDKLARMICQAAGQPQVPKAGTHSDEGFLDYGLWTLNLYLKDGSVLSLYAGRSEEQVSISETVHLGECPELYRLIRSASDSTQHIAVTDPATLEVMDQVLTDTLALWNTPDHGGEYRASYLDAQLTALSLLEPPEPLGDSVALYGYDLGFVVDDLFNAPWADSSWVDSQLRYHTGLNAYLAAERGGDGSVLRWGTFLHKCSPPFGSWDEEMRSAFSTSAAHALERGGVE
;
A
#
# COMPACT_ATOMS: atom_id res chain seq x y z
N MET A 1 -5.30 -8.04 6.79
CA MET A 1 -5.73 -9.15 5.94
C MET A 1 -6.38 -8.54 4.71
N ALA A 2 -5.61 -8.33 3.65
CA ALA A 2 -6.15 -7.99 2.34
C ALA A 2 -6.40 -9.30 1.61
N ALA A 3 -7.61 -9.51 1.11
CA ALA A 3 -7.97 -10.71 0.37
C ALA A 3 -8.27 -10.32 -1.08
N ALA A 4 -7.68 -11.02 -2.04
CA ALA A 4 -8.19 -11.03 -3.41
C ALA A 4 -9.54 -11.74 -3.41
N VAL A 5 -10.57 -11.14 -4.01
CA VAL A 5 -11.93 -11.71 -4.04
C VAL A 5 -12.25 -12.11 -5.47
N LEU A 6 -12.45 -13.42 -5.69
CA LEU A 6 -12.82 -13.95 -6.99
C LEU A 6 -14.33 -14.15 -7.06
N ALA A 7 -14.93 -13.52 -8.08
CA ALA A 7 -16.36 -13.59 -8.39
C ALA A 7 -16.50 -13.98 -9.87
N GLY A 8 -16.44 -15.28 -10.12
CA GLY A 8 -16.40 -15.85 -11.47
C GLY A 8 -15.95 -17.32 -11.46
N SER A 9 -16.07 -18.03 -12.58
CA SER A 9 -16.28 -19.50 -12.56
C SER A 9 -15.51 -20.27 -13.65
N LEU A 10 -15.05 -21.50 -13.35
CA LEU A 10 -14.10 -22.22 -14.23
C LEU A 10 -14.80 -22.89 -15.41
N VAL A 11 -14.16 -22.94 -16.59
CA VAL A 11 -14.71 -23.62 -17.81
C VAL A 11 -15.34 -22.60 -18.80
N GLY A 12 -15.29 -22.53 -20.14
CA GLY A 12 -14.68 -23.29 -21.22
C GLY A 12 -15.29 -22.83 -22.55
N CYS A 13 -14.47 -22.49 -23.56
CA CYS A 13 -14.98 -21.95 -24.83
C CYS A 13 -15.65 -22.98 -25.76
N GLN A 14 -16.81 -23.51 -25.35
CA GLN A 14 -17.82 -24.08 -26.24
C GLN A 14 -19.22 -23.62 -25.85
N ALA A 15 -19.96 -23.02 -26.79
CA ALA A 15 -21.35 -22.63 -26.60
C ALA A 15 -22.29 -23.65 -27.26
N GLU A 16 -22.97 -24.46 -26.46
CA GLU A 16 -24.16 -25.21 -26.87
C GLU A 16 -25.01 -25.68 -25.66
N ALA A 17 -26.29 -25.95 -25.91
CA ALA A 17 -27.33 -26.50 -25.00
C ALA A 17 -28.05 -25.55 -24.00
N ASP A 18 -29.36 -25.50 -24.20
CA ASP A 18 -30.38 -24.69 -23.52
C ASP A 18 -30.31 -24.58 -21.97
N ARG A 19 -30.57 -23.35 -21.50
CA ARG A 19 -30.86 -22.99 -20.10
C ARG A 19 -32.03 -23.84 -19.55
N PRO A 20 -31.84 -24.65 -18.49
CA PRO A 20 -32.79 -25.70 -18.14
C PRO A 20 -34.00 -25.25 -17.31
N GLU A 21 -35.20 -25.68 -17.70
CA GLU A 21 -36.43 -25.58 -16.90
C GLU A 21 -36.53 -26.72 -15.85
N GLY A 22 -35.51 -26.88 -14.99
CA GLY A 22 -35.45 -27.96 -14.00
C GLY A 22 -36.33 -27.78 -12.75
N ASP A 23 -36.29 -28.80 -11.88
CA ASP A 23 -36.32 -28.64 -10.42
C ASP A 23 -34.85 -28.64 -9.98
N GLY A 24 -34.44 -27.67 -9.15
CA GLY A 24 -33.03 -27.45 -8.84
C GLY A 24 -32.47 -28.34 -7.72
N ALA A 25 -31.24 -28.05 -7.33
CA ALA A 25 -30.48 -28.76 -6.33
C ALA A 25 -29.69 -27.80 -5.44
N TRP A 26 -29.41 -28.21 -4.22
CA TRP A 26 -28.37 -27.67 -3.36
C TRP A 26 -27.26 -28.70 -3.28
N ILE A 27 -26.12 -28.45 -3.94
CA ILE A 27 -25.02 -29.41 -4.11
C ILE A 27 -24.08 -29.26 -2.92
N THR A 28 -23.94 -30.31 -2.12
CA THR A 28 -23.23 -30.30 -0.82
C THR A 28 -21.83 -30.89 -0.91
N ALA A 29 -21.61 -31.86 -1.80
CA ALA A 29 -20.29 -32.39 -2.13
C ALA A 29 -20.25 -32.88 -3.59
N LEU A 30 -19.06 -32.83 -4.18
CA LEU A 30 -18.79 -33.43 -5.48
C LEU A 30 -17.39 -34.04 -5.43
N ASP A 31 -17.30 -35.34 -5.68
CA ASP A 31 -16.05 -36.10 -5.66
C ASP A 31 -15.89 -36.84 -7.00
N PRO A 32 -15.13 -36.27 -7.95
CA PRO A 32 -14.86 -36.89 -9.23
C PRO A 32 -13.92 -38.12 -9.16
N GLU A 33 -13.12 -38.27 -8.10
CA GLU A 33 -12.25 -39.45 -7.93
C GLU A 33 -13.06 -40.66 -7.44
N ALA A 34 -13.96 -40.45 -6.47
CA ALA A 34 -14.95 -41.46 -6.07
C ALA A 34 -16.09 -41.61 -7.11
N GLY A 35 -16.24 -40.66 -8.02
CA GLY A 35 -17.28 -40.65 -9.06
C GLY A 35 -18.67 -40.40 -8.51
N THR A 36 -18.85 -39.45 -7.57
CA THR A 36 -20.14 -39.18 -6.92
C THR A 36 -20.45 -37.69 -6.74
N VAL A 37 -21.75 -37.36 -6.65
CA VAL A 37 -22.27 -36.05 -6.25
C VAL A 37 -23.28 -36.21 -5.11
N ALA A 38 -23.17 -35.37 -4.08
CA ALA A 38 -24.13 -35.25 -2.98
C ALA A 38 -24.92 -33.94 -3.12
N TYR A 39 -26.24 -34.04 -2.98
CA TYR A 39 -27.14 -32.90 -3.18
C TYR A 39 -28.52 -33.07 -2.50
N VAL A 40 -29.16 -31.95 -2.19
CA VAL A 40 -30.56 -31.88 -1.76
C VAL A 40 -31.42 -31.38 -2.93
N PRO A 41 -32.45 -32.12 -3.39
CA PRO A 41 -33.39 -31.61 -4.39
C PRO A 41 -34.22 -30.45 -3.83
N LEU A 42 -34.31 -29.35 -4.59
CA LEU A 42 -35.05 -28.13 -4.27
C LEU A 42 -36.31 -27.98 -5.14
N THR A 43 -37.38 -27.43 -4.58
CA THR A 43 -38.56 -27.05 -5.38
C THR A 43 -38.36 -25.70 -6.06
N ARG A 44 -39.11 -25.44 -7.14
CA ARG A 44 -39.18 -24.10 -7.76
C ARG A 44 -39.64 -22.99 -6.79
N GLU A 45 -40.33 -23.34 -5.71
CA GLU A 45 -40.73 -22.40 -4.66
C GLU A 45 -39.52 -22.04 -3.78
N GLN A 46 -38.73 -23.02 -3.33
CA GLN A 46 -37.47 -22.79 -2.59
C GLN A 46 -36.45 -21.98 -3.42
N LEU A 47 -36.39 -22.20 -4.75
CA LEU A 47 -35.53 -21.42 -5.65
C LEU A 47 -36.03 -19.98 -5.89
N SER A 48 -37.27 -19.66 -5.50
CA SER A 48 -37.87 -18.32 -5.67
C SER A 48 -37.78 -17.43 -4.43
N ASP A 49 -37.30 -17.98 -3.30
CA ASP A 49 -37.10 -17.26 -2.04
C ASP A 49 -35.71 -17.63 -1.45
N PRO A 50 -34.63 -16.98 -1.92
CA PRO A 50 -33.27 -17.32 -1.51
C PRO A 50 -32.99 -17.09 -0.02
N ASP A 51 -33.63 -16.09 0.58
CA ASP A 51 -33.45 -15.76 2.00
C ASP A 51 -34.04 -16.88 2.88
N ALA A 52 -35.24 -17.36 2.55
CA ALA A 52 -35.86 -18.50 3.24
C ALA A 52 -35.09 -19.82 3.02
N LEU A 53 -34.45 -20.00 1.86
CA LEU A 53 -33.59 -21.15 1.59
C LEU A 53 -32.32 -21.11 2.45
N TRP A 54 -31.68 -19.95 2.62
CA TRP A 54 -30.52 -19.80 3.50
C TRP A 54 -30.87 -20.08 4.97
N ASP A 55 -32.05 -19.67 5.44
CA ASP A 55 -32.54 -20.06 6.78
C ASP A 55 -32.74 -21.59 6.92
N GLU A 56 -33.18 -22.30 5.87
CA GLU A 56 -33.28 -23.79 5.86
C GLU A 56 -31.91 -24.48 5.84
N VAL A 57 -30.89 -23.85 5.23
CA VAL A 57 -29.49 -24.31 5.27
C VAL A 57 -28.94 -24.21 6.70
N PHE A 58 -29.03 -23.03 7.32
CA PHE A 58 -28.42 -22.78 8.64
C PHE A 58 -29.22 -23.37 9.82
N SER A 59 -30.50 -23.72 9.64
CA SER A 59 -31.25 -24.51 10.63
C SER A 59 -30.78 -25.98 10.70
N GLY A 60 -30.16 -26.48 9.62
CA GLY A 60 -29.74 -27.87 9.45
C GLY A 60 -30.84 -28.81 8.95
N ASP A 61 -32.09 -28.36 8.80
CA ASP A 61 -33.19 -29.20 8.32
C ASP A 61 -32.99 -29.60 6.84
N LEU A 62 -32.37 -28.75 6.01
CA LEU A 62 -32.15 -29.03 4.57
C LEU A 62 -31.33 -30.32 4.35
N LEU A 63 -30.26 -30.52 5.13
CA LEU A 63 -29.35 -31.67 5.00
C LEU A 63 -30.03 -33.02 5.31
N SER A 64 -31.17 -33.03 6.02
CA SER A 64 -31.95 -34.24 6.25
C SER A 64 -32.53 -34.87 4.97
N ARG A 65 -32.52 -34.11 3.86
CA ARG A 65 -33.05 -34.49 2.54
C ARG A 65 -31.96 -34.89 1.54
N GLU A 66 -30.69 -34.93 1.96
CA GLU A 66 -29.54 -35.18 1.09
C GLU A 66 -29.59 -36.55 0.38
N ARG A 67 -29.07 -36.59 -0.85
CA ARG A 67 -28.93 -37.77 -1.68
C ARG A 67 -27.55 -37.80 -2.30
N THR A 68 -26.98 -38.99 -2.43
CA THR A 68 -25.77 -39.23 -3.23
C THR A 68 -26.16 -39.95 -4.53
N ALA A 69 -25.58 -39.53 -5.65
CA ALA A 69 -25.68 -40.21 -6.94
C ALA A 69 -24.29 -40.49 -7.51
N GLU A 70 -24.12 -41.63 -8.19
CA GLU A 70 -22.93 -41.91 -9.00
C GLU A 70 -22.91 -40.98 -10.23
N LEU A 71 -21.74 -40.46 -10.58
CA LEU A 71 -21.53 -39.74 -11.84
C LEU A 71 -21.52 -40.75 -13.00
N ALA A 72 -22.17 -40.41 -14.11
CA ALA A 72 -22.08 -41.19 -15.34
C ALA A 72 -20.70 -41.03 -16.00
N GLU A 73 -20.29 -42.05 -16.78
CA GLU A 73 -19.08 -41.96 -17.61
C GLU A 73 -19.23 -40.82 -18.63
N GLY A 74 -18.40 -39.78 -18.51
CA GLY A 74 -18.50 -38.57 -19.33
C GLY A 74 -19.58 -37.57 -18.90
N ALA A 75 -20.05 -37.62 -17.63
CA ALA A 75 -21.00 -36.65 -17.10
C ALA A 75 -20.54 -35.19 -17.24
N SER A 76 -21.45 -34.31 -17.67
CA SER A 76 -21.17 -32.89 -17.84
C SER A 76 -21.16 -32.16 -16.50
N LEU A 77 -19.97 -31.84 -16.00
CA LEU A 77 -19.80 -30.90 -14.88
C LEU A 77 -19.79 -29.50 -15.47
N LEU A 78 -20.73 -28.64 -15.07
CA LEU A 78 -20.98 -27.31 -15.63
C LEU A 78 -21.16 -26.23 -14.54
N HIS A 79 -21.15 -24.96 -14.93
CA HIS A 79 -21.69 -23.84 -14.16
C HIS A 79 -22.51 -22.89 -15.04
N THR A 80 -23.04 -21.81 -14.45
CA THR A 80 -23.79 -20.75 -15.14
C THR A 80 -23.11 -19.39 -14.93
N TRP A 81 -22.73 -18.68 -16.01
CA TRP A 81 -22.11 -17.35 -15.95
C TRP A 81 -22.71 -16.41 -17.00
N GLU A 82 -23.00 -15.17 -16.60
CA GLU A 82 -23.78 -14.14 -17.34
C GLU A 82 -25.11 -14.63 -18.00
N GLY A 83 -25.57 -15.84 -17.65
CA GLY A 83 -26.81 -16.48 -18.13
C GLY A 83 -26.61 -17.74 -18.98
N GLU A 84 -25.39 -17.98 -19.46
CA GLU A 84 -25.01 -19.12 -20.30
C GLU A 84 -24.37 -20.24 -19.47
N ALA A 85 -24.36 -21.47 -20.03
CA ALA A 85 -23.80 -22.66 -19.38
C ALA A 85 -22.43 -23.01 -19.96
N TYR A 86 -21.45 -23.27 -19.08
CA TYR A 86 -20.08 -23.64 -19.46
C TYR A 86 -19.64 -24.90 -18.72
N SER A 87 -18.70 -25.66 -19.29
CA SER A 87 -18.07 -26.83 -18.65
C SER A 87 -17.36 -26.50 -17.33
N LEU A 88 -16.79 -27.50 -16.64
CA LEU A 88 -15.94 -27.31 -15.45
C LEU A 88 -14.84 -28.37 -15.38
N ASN A 89 -13.61 -27.99 -14.99
CA ASN A 89 -12.54 -28.97 -14.69
C ASN A 89 -12.94 -29.71 -13.39
N PRO A 90 -12.93 -31.07 -13.38
CA PRO A 90 -13.33 -31.87 -12.21
C PRO A 90 -12.66 -31.47 -10.89
N VAL A 91 -11.32 -31.27 -10.89
CA VAL A 91 -10.54 -30.92 -9.69
C VAL A 91 -11.07 -29.61 -9.09
N THR A 92 -11.44 -28.67 -9.95
CA THR A 92 -11.80 -27.35 -9.49
C THR A 92 -13.24 -27.24 -9.03
N ILE A 93 -14.20 -27.89 -9.71
CA ILE A 93 -15.59 -27.93 -9.23
C ILE A 93 -15.69 -28.67 -7.88
N GLN A 94 -14.86 -29.69 -7.66
CA GLN A 94 -14.67 -30.32 -6.35
C GLN A 94 -14.18 -29.31 -5.31
N HIS A 95 -13.16 -28.50 -5.65
CA HIS A 95 -12.61 -27.48 -4.74
C HIS A 95 -13.64 -26.40 -4.38
N THR A 96 -14.37 -25.84 -5.36
CA THR A 96 -15.44 -24.85 -5.12
C THR A 96 -16.52 -25.41 -4.20
N VAL A 97 -17.07 -26.59 -4.51
CA VAL A 97 -18.14 -27.20 -3.70
C VAL A 97 -17.64 -27.50 -2.29
N GLY A 98 -16.44 -28.09 -2.14
CA GLY A 98 -15.87 -28.40 -0.83
C GLY A 98 -15.59 -27.17 0.04
N MET A 99 -15.08 -26.09 -0.55
CA MET A 99 -14.75 -24.85 0.19
C MET A 99 -15.99 -24.02 0.57
N SER A 100 -17.16 -24.28 -0.02
CA SER A 100 -18.41 -23.59 0.35
C SER A 100 -18.84 -23.82 1.80
N GLN A 101 -18.46 -24.96 2.39
CA GLN A 101 -18.86 -25.51 3.72
C GLN A 101 -20.37 -25.71 3.94
N ALA A 102 -21.24 -24.94 3.29
CA ALA A 102 -22.69 -25.00 3.37
C ALA A 102 -23.35 -25.68 2.15
N GLY A 103 -22.63 -25.81 1.02
CA GLY A 103 -23.16 -26.21 -0.29
C GLY A 103 -23.45 -25.03 -1.22
N ILE A 104 -23.79 -25.33 -2.48
CA ILE A 104 -23.96 -24.36 -3.58
C ILE A 104 -25.26 -24.65 -4.35
N PRO A 105 -26.08 -23.64 -4.73
CA PRO A 105 -27.25 -23.84 -5.58
C PRO A 105 -26.87 -24.29 -7.00
N GLY A 106 -27.67 -25.18 -7.59
CA GLY A 106 -27.40 -25.79 -8.88
C GLY A 106 -28.54 -26.66 -9.43
N GLU A 107 -28.18 -27.60 -10.29
CA GLU A 107 -29.04 -28.65 -10.84
C GLU A 107 -28.25 -29.98 -10.91
N VAL A 108 -28.89 -31.11 -10.62
CA VAL A 108 -28.33 -32.45 -10.83
C VAL A 108 -29.30 -33.28 -11.66
N VAL A 109 -28.95 -33.52 -12.92
CA VAL A 109 -29.77 -34.29 -13.88
C VAL A 109 -29.38 -35.76 -13.81
N LEU A 110 -30.34 -36.62 -13.46
CA LEU A 110 -30.13 -38.07 -13.40
C LEU A 110 -30.58 -38.78 -14.68
N ASP A 111 -29.90 -39.88 -15.04
CA ASP A 111 -30.35 -40.83 -16.05
C ASP A 111 -31.43 -41.78 -15.52
N GLY A 112 -31.94 -42.65 -16.41
CA GLY A 112 -32.95 -43.67 -16.07
C GLY A 112 -32.46 -44.79 -15.13
N ALA A 113 -31.18 -44.79 -14.72
CA ALA A 113 -30.63 -45.66 -13.69
C ALA A 113 -30.36 -44.91 -12.36
N GLY A 114 -30.55 -43.59 -12.31
CA GLY A 114 -30.32 -42.75 -11.13
C GLY A 114 -28.91 -42.16 -11.02
N ARG A 115 -28.12 -42.19 -12.11
CA ARG A 115 -26.75 -41.65 -12.15
C ARG A 115 -26.75 -40.23 -12.71
N ALA A 116 -25.96 -39.33 -12.12
CA ALA A 116 -25.87 -37.95 -12.57
C ALA A 116 -25.13 -37.85 -13.92
N VAL A 117 -25.84 -37.38 -14.96
CA VAL A 117 -25.31 -37.12 -16.30
C VAL A 117 -24.96 -35.65 -16.52
N ARG A 118 -25.56 -34.74 -15.74
CA ARG A 118 -25.14 -33.33 -15.63
C ARG A 118 -25.19 -32.90 -14.18
N VAL A 119 -24.18 -32.15 -13.76
CA VAL A 119 -24.15 -31.38 -12.51
C VAL A 119 -23.83 -29.94 -12.91
N GLN A 120 -24.73 -28.99 -12.68
CA GLN A 120 -24.55 -27.59 -13.09
C GLN A 120 -24.70 -26.66 -11.89
N LEU A 121 -23.71 -25.81 -11.62
CA LEU A 121 -23.83 -24.76 -10.60
C LEU A 121 -24.67 -23.58 -11.14
N SER A 122 -25.53 -23.00 -10.31
CA SER A 122 -26.46 -21.92 -10.69
C SER A 122 -25.85 -20.52 -10.67
N ASP A 123 -24.70 -20.34 -10.01
CA ASP A 123 -24.02 -19.06 -9.84
C ASP A 123 -22.49 -19.23 -9.93
N SER A 124 -21.81 -18.10 -9.97
CA SER A 124 -20.39 -17.84 -9.92
C SER A 124 -19.69 -18.69 -8.85
N ALA A 125 -18.98 -19.72 -9.30
CA ALA A 125 -18.17 -20.62 -8.49
C ALA A 125 -17.00 -19.90 -7.80
N HIS A 126 -17.23 -19.30 -6.62
CA HIS A 126 -16.20 -18.63 -5.82
C HIS A 126 -14.96 -19.52 -5.66
N LEU A 127 -13.85 -19.05 -6.24
CA LEU A 127 -12.59 -19.78 -6.24
C LEU A 127 -11.70 -19.28 -5.10
N ALA A 128 -11.47 -20.15 -4.11
CA ALA A 128 -10.38 -19.96 -3.15
C ALA A 128 -9.04 -20.33 -3.84
N LEU A 129 -8.04 -19.45 -3.68
CA LEU A 129 -6.71 -19.56 -4.28
C LEU A 129 -5.69 -20.23 -3.35
N ASP A 130 -6.15 -21.11 -2.46
CA ASP A 130 -5.30 -21.93 -1.56
C ASP A 130 -5.05 -23.35 -2.11
N GLY A 131 -5.75 -23.74 -3.17
CA GLY A 131 -5.60 -25.06 -3.81
C GLY A 131 -4.33 -25.20 -4.66
N ALA A 132 -3.39 -26.03 -4.22
CA ALA A 132 -2.22 -26.39 -5.02
C ALA A 132 -2.62 -27.13 -6.31
N GLY A 133 -2.23 -26.59 -7.47
CA GLY A 133 -2.46 -27.22 -8.78
C GLY A 133 -3.82 -26.96 -9.43
N LEU A 134 -4.53 -25.88 -9.06
CA LEU A 134 -5.71 -25.42 -9.79
C LEU A 134 -5.40 -25.17 -11.28
N ASP A 135 -6.16 -25.83 -12.15
CA ASP A 135 -6.10 -25.64 -13.60
C ASP A 135 -7.14 -24.62 -14.04
N PHE A 136 -6.67 -23.45 -14.46
CA PHE A 136 -7.53 -22.36 -14.94
C PHE A 136 -8.04 -22.53 -16.37
N THR A 137 -7.61 -23.56 -17.11
CA THR A 137 -8.04 -23.83 -18.51
C THR A 137 -9.56 -23.81 -18.60
N GLY A 138 -10.12 -22.68 -19.03
CA GLY A 138 -11.56 -22.43 -19.03
C GLY A 138 -12.09 -21.19 -18.31
N TRP A 139 -11.47 -20.69 -17.24
CA TRP A 139 -12.11 -19.72 -16.33
C TRP A 139 -12.71 -18.49 -17.02
N CYS A 140 -13.99 -18.26 -16.73
CA CYS A 140 -14.85 -17.20 -17.23
C CYS A 140 -15.35 -16.41 -16.02
N GLY A 141 -14.77 -15.24 -15.74
CA GLY A 141 -14.98 -14.61 -14.43
C GLY A 141 -14.31 -13.26 -14.19
N ARG A 142 -14.59 -12.66 -13.03
CA ARG A 142 -13.95 -11.43 -12.55
C ARG A 142 -13.07 -11.66 -11.31
N ILE A 143 -11.81 -11.24 -11.40
CA ILE A 143 -10.88 -11.18 -10.26
C ILE A 143 -10.83 -9.74 -9.80
N GLU A 144 -11.24 -9.47 -8.57
CA GLU A 144 -11.11 -8.13 -7.97
C GLU A 144 -9.80 -8.10 -7.16
N LEU A 145 -8.80 -7.39 -7.70
CA LEU A 145 -7.46 -7.27 -7.13
C LEU A 145 -7.28 -5.91 -6.43
N PRO A 146 -6.90 -5.88 -5.14
CA PRO A 146 -6.39 -4.67 -4.49
C PRO A 146 -5.20 -4.05 -5.24
N GLY A 147 -5.18 -2.73 -5.34
CA GLY A 147 -4.07 -1.99 -5.96
C GLY A 147 -2.79 -2.01 -5.14
N PRO A 148 -1.62 -1.72 -5.74
CA PRO A 148 -0.35 -1.70 -5.01
C PRO A 148 -0.33 -0.64 -3.88
N GLY A 149 -1.10 0.45 -3.99
CA GLY A 149 -1.29 1.44 -2.91
C GLY A 149 -2.28 1.02 -1.82
N ALA A 150 -3.16 0.04 -2.04
CA ALA A 150 -4.04 -0.49 -0.99
C ALA A 150 -3.24 -1.18 0.13
N ALA A 151 -2.02 -1.63 -0.19
CA ALA A 151 -1.04 -2.14 0.77
C ALA A 151 -0.56 -1.08 1.78
N LEU A 152 -0.44 0.18 1.36
CA LEU A 152 0.13 1.28 2.15
C LEU A 152 -0.88 1.97 3.08
N LEU A 153 -2.18 1.89 2.76
CA LEU A 153 -3.25 2.51 3.56
C LEU A 153 -3.71 1.67 4.75
N SER A 154 -3.26 0.42 4.88
CA SER A 154 -3.53 -0.41 6.04
C SER A 154 -2.34 -0.39 7.00
N SER A 155 -2.59 -0.32 8.31
CA SER A 155 -1.55 -0.41 9.36
C SER A 155 -0.99 -1.84 9.56
N ILE A 156 -1.01 -2.64 8.49
CA ILE A 156 -0.49 -4.00 8.38
C ILE A 156 0.46 -3.99 7.17
N PRO A 157 1.74 -4.40 7.30
CA PRO A 157 2.67 -4.33 6.17
C PRO A 157 2.35 -5.41 5.13
N VAL A 158 1.55 -5.04 4.14
CA VAL A 158 1.46 -5.77 2.88
C VAL A 158 2.65 -5.32 2.04
N GLU A 159 3.58 -6.21 1.71
CA GLU A 159 4.74 -5.82 0.90
C GLU A 159 4.32 -5.47 -0.53
N PRO A 160 5.00 -4.51 -1.21
CA PRO A 160 4.64 -4.08 -2.57
C PRO A 160 4.82 -5.18 -3.64
N GLY A 161 5.35 -6.35 -3.29
CA GLY A 161 5.39 -7.54 -4.15
C GLY A 161 4.27 -8.57 -3.90
N SER A 162 3.16 -8.16 -3.28
CA SER A 162 2.06 -9.08 -2.91
C SER A 162 1.02 -9.32 -4.01
N ILE A 163 0.85 -8.42 -4.99
CA ILE A 163 -0.19 -8.55 -6.02
C ILE A 163 0.33 -8.00 -7.36
N PHE A 164 0.07 -8.76 -8.44
CA PHE A 164 0.30 -8.43 -9.85
C PHE A 164 1.78 -8.28 -10.28
N PHE A 165 2.32 -9.34 -10.89
CA PHE A 165 3.52 -9.26 -11.73
C PHE A 165 3.14 -9.50 -13.20
N TYR A 166 3.49 -8.56 -14.06
CA TYR A 166 3.27 -8.61 -15.52
C TYR A 166 4.61 -8.79 -16.23
N ASP A 167 4.85 -9.98 -16.78
CA ASP A 167 6.10 -10.28 -17.49
C ASP A 167 5.96 -9.95 -18.98
N GLY A 168 6.21 -8.68 -19.31
CA GLY A 168 6.55 -8.22 -20.67
C GLY A 168 5.44 -8.22 -21.74
N GLY A 169 4.22 -8.61 -21.40
CA GLY A 169 3.06 -8.57 -22.33
C GLY A 169 2.10 -9.75 -22.17
N ASP A 170 2.64 -10.95 -21.96
CA ASP A 170 1.92 -12.19 -22.32
C ASP A 170 1.26 -12.90 -21.12
N SER A 171 1.54 -12.47 -19.88
CA SER A 171 1.02 -13.12 -18.67
C SER A 171 0.89 -12.19 -17.45
N VAL A 172 -0.02 -12.56 -16.54
CA VAL A 172 -0.22 -11.96 -15.21
C VAL A 172 -0.05 -13.03 -14.15
N THR A 173 0.76 -12.76 -13.12
CA THR A 173 0.89 -13.63 -11.94
C THR A 173 0.14 -13.04 -10.74
N ILE A 174 -0.67 -13.89 -10.11
CA ILE A 174 -1.51 -13.61 -8.96
C ILE A 174 -0.98 -14.39 -7.77
N ASP A 175 -0.73 -13.68 -6.67
CA ASP A 175 -0.40 -14.24 -5.36
C ASP A 175 -1.53 -13.86 -4.38
N PRO A 176 -2.17 -14.84 -3.72
CA PRO A 176 -3.32 -14.58 -2.85
C PRO A 176 -2.94 -14.18 -1.42
N GLN A 177 -1.67 -14.23 -1.03
CA GLN A 177 -1.22 -13.89 0.32
C GLN A 177 -0.07 -12.87 0.35
N SER A 178 -0.07 -12.00 1.37
CA SER A 178 1.03 -11.06 1.62
C SER A 178 2.24 -11.80 2.19
N ARG A 179 3.43 -11.56 1.61
CA ARG A 179 4.74 -12.22 1.90
C ARG A 179 5.26 -12.25 3.34
N GLN A 180 4.50 -11.73 4.31
CA GLN A 180 4.80 -11.92 5.73
C GLN A 180 4.46 -13.33 6.23
N GLY A 181 3.62 -14.09 5.50
CA GLY A 181 3.67 -15.55 5.53
C GLY A 181 4.85 -16.03 4.67
N ALA A 182 5.73 -16.84 5.26
CA ALA A 182 6.91 -17.41 4.59
C ALA A 182 7.06 -18.91 4.86
N ASP A 183 5.93 -19.57 5.08
CA ASP A 183 5.76 -21.02 4.96
C ASP A 183 5.87 -21.47 3.50
N SER A 184 6.33 -22.70 3.28
CA SER A 184 6.78 -23.18 1.96
C SER A 184 5.68 -23.89 1.15
N ASP A 185 4.43 -23.50 1.33
CA ASP A 185 3.21 -24.10 0.75
C ASP A 185 2.33 -23.10 -0.03
N HIS A 186 2.75 -21.83 -0.11
CA HIS A 186 2.06 -20.79 -0.89
C HIS A 186 2.03 -21.14 -2.38
N THR A 187 0.85 -21.10 -3.00
CA THR A 187 0.66 -21.38 -4.43
C THR A 187 0.41 -20.08 -5.20
N GLN A 188 1.28 -19.79 -6.17
CA GLN A 188 1.13 -18.68 -7.12
C GLN A 188 0.51 -19.18 -8.43
N TYR A 189 -0.28 -18.32 -9.09
CA TYR A 189 -0.99 -18.68 -10.32
C TYR A 189 -0.67 -17.68 -11.43
N THR A 190 -0.21 -18.18 -12.58
CA THR A 190 0.09 -17.36 -13.76
C THR A 190 -0.97 -17.61 -14.83
N LEU A 191 -1.66 -16.55 -15.24
CA LEU A 191 -2.67 -16.55 -16.29
C LEU A 191 -2.10 -15.91 -17.57
N PRO A 192 -2.34 -16.47 -18.77
CA PRO A 192 -2.02 -15.79 -20.03
C PRO A 192 -2.91 -14.56 -20.24
N VAL A 193 -2.45 -13.60 -21.04
CA VAL A 193 -3.14 -12.33 -21.34
C VAL A 193 -3.43 -12.24 -22.85
N SER A 194 -4.60 -11.72 -23.23
CA SER A 194 -4.92 -11.46 -24.65
C SER A 194 -4.22 -10.19 -25.14
N ALA A 195 -3.96 -10.08 -26.45
CA ALA A 195 -3.28 -8.92 -27.02
C ALA A 195 -4.04 -7.58 -26.75
N GLU A 196 -5.36 -7.65 -26.68
CA GLU A 196 -6.24 -6.53 -26.36
C GLU A 196 -6.11 -6.10 -24.89
N ALA A 197 -6.07 -7.07 -23.98
CA ALA A 197 -5.85 -6.83 -22.55
C ALA A 197 -4.42 -6.33 -22.26
N ALA A 198 -3.42 -6.86 -22.98
CA ALA A 198 -2.02 -6.42 -22.90
C ALA A 198 -1.84 -4.97 -23.40
N GLN A 199 -2.54 -4.59 -24.48
CA GLN A 199 -2.55 -3.19 -24.93
C GLN A 199 -3.26 -2.28 -23.91
N ALA A 200 -4.41 -2.69 -23.38
CA ALA A 200 -5.10 -1.93 -22.33
C ALA A 200 -4.23 -1.77 -21.07
N TRP A 201 -3.43 -2.77 -20.72
CA TRP A 201 -2.45 -2.66 -19.64
C TRP A 201 -1.35 -1.64 -19.93
N ALA A 202 -0.77 -1.65 -21.14
CA ALA A 202 0.25 -0.66 -21.52
C ALA A 202 -0.28 0.79 -21.52
N GLU A 203 -1.58 0.98 -21.79
CA GLU A 203 -2.26 2.28 -21.63
C GLU A 203 -2.53 2.64 -20.15
N LEU A 204 -2.63 1.63 -19.26
CA LEU A 204 -2.72 1.76 -17.81
C LEU A 204 -1.36 1.79 -17.08
N GLU A 205 -0.23 1.57 -17.76
CA GLU A 205 1.11 1.54 -17.13
C GLU A 205 1.59 2.93 -16.61
N ASN A 206 0.78 3.97 -16.83
CA ASN A 206 0.92 5.30 -16.25
C ASN A 206 -0.12 5.59 -15.13
N ALA A 207 -0.90 4.59 -14.70
CA ALA A 207 -1.92 4.74 -13.66
C ALA A 207 -1.29 4.78 -12.26
N ASP A 208 -1.82 5.68 -11.42
CA ASP A 208 -1.34 5.88 -10.05
C ASP A 208 -1.65 4.66 -9.15
N TRP A 209 -0.87 4.51 -8.09
CA TRP A 209 -0.87 3.38 -7.15
C TRP A 209 -2.23 3.23 -6.40
N THR A 210 -3.09 4.24 -6.50
CA THR A 210 -4.43 4.36 -5.89
C THR A 210 -5.49 3.40 -6.46
N TYR A 211 -5.27 2.84 -7.65
CA TYR A 211 -6.25 1.99 -8.34
C TYR A 211 -6.03 0.49 -8.06
N GLY A 212 -7.11 -0.22 -7.74
CA GLY A 212 -7.19 -1.67 -7.87
C GLY A 212 -7.59 -2.07 -9.29
N TYR A 213 -7.67 -3.37 -9.56
CA TYR A 213 -7.91 -3.90 -10.89
C TYR A 213 -8.99 -4.98 -10.89
N THR A 214 -9.98 -4.84 -11.76
CA THR A 214 -10.89 -5.92 -12.14
C THR A 214 -10.33 -6.61 -13.38
N LEU A 215 -9.91 -7.87 -13.26
CA LEU A 215 -9.53 -8.69 -14.40
C LEU A 215 -10.76 -9.46 -14.88
N THR A 216 -11.19 -9.28 -16.14
CA THR A 216 -12.10 -10.23 -16.79
C THR A 216 -11.28 -11.28 -17.51
N VAL A 217 -11.54 -12.54 -17.19
CA VAL A 217 -10.85 -13.71 -17.75
C VAL A 217 -11.89 -14.57 -18.48
N VAL A 218 -11.50 -15.16 -19.61
CA VAL A 218 -12.32 -16.07 -20.43
C VAL A 218 -11.42 -17.21 -20.92
N ASP A 219 -11.89 -18.46 -20.83
CA ASP A 219 -11.12 -19.67 -21.15
C ASP A 219 -9.80 -19.80 -20.36
N GLY A 220 -9.68 -19.11 -19.21
CA GLY A 220 -8.46 -19.03 -18.41
C GLY A 220 -7.47 -17.95 -18.86
N THR A 221 -7.79 -17.18 -19.90
CA THR A 221 -6.97 -16.07 -20.43
C THR A 221 -7.55 -14.72 -20.01
N VAL A 222 -6.74 -13.80 -19.48
CA VAL A 222 -7.17 -12.43 -19.17
C VAL A 222 -7.52 -11.70 -20.47
N THR A 223 -8.80 -11.42 -20.70
CA THR A 223 -9.31 -10.78 -21.94
C THR A 223 -9.69 -9.31 -21.75
N GLN A 224 -9.79 -8.83 -20.51
CA GLN A 224 -9.99 -7.41 -20.21
C GLN A 224 -9.36 -7.07 -18.85
N ILE A 225 -8.82 -5.86 -18.72
CA ILE A 225 -8.35 -5.31 -17.45
C ILE A 225 -8.99 -3.93 -17.28
N GLU A 226 -9.66 -3.72 -16.14
CA GLU A 226 -10.22 -2.42 -15.76
C GLU A 226 -9.54 -1.91 -14.49
N ALA A 227 -8.87 -0.76 -14.54
CA ALA A 227 -8.48 -0.04 -13.34
C ALA A 227 -9.73 0.53 -12.65
N ARG A 228 -9.88 0.29 -11.34
CA ARG A 228 -11.00 0.78 -10.54
C ARG A 228 -10.50 1.44 -9.24
N PRO A 229 -11.14 2.53 -8.78
CA PRO A 229 -10.89 3.07 -7.44
C PRO A 229 -11.12 1.98 -6.40
N SER A 230 -10.17 1.75 -5.50
CA SER A 230 -10.41 0.85 -4.36
C SER A 230 -11.56 1.41 -3.52
N PRO A 231 -12.49 0.61 -2.97
CA PRO A 231 -13.63 1.13 -2.20
C PRO A 231 -13.18 1.99 -1.00
N GLY A 232 -13.43 3.30 -1.07
CA GLY A 232 -13.01 4.28 -0.07
C GLY A 232 -11.64 4.95 -0.32
N ALA A 233 -10.96 4.64 -1.42
CA ALA A 233 -9.79 5.41 -1.87
C ALA A 233 -10.21 6.77 -2.42
N TYR A 234 -9.40 7.80 -2.13
CA TYR A 234 -9.55 9.13 -2.73
C TYR A 234 -8.69 9.20 -4.00
N LEU A 235 -9.23 9.81 -5.08
CA LEU A 235 -8.59 9.84 -6.39
C LEU A 235 -7.86 11.16 -6.68
N PRO A 236 -6.61 11.15 -7.17
CA PRO A 236 -5.90 12.37 -7.55
C PRO A 236 -6.64 13.12 -8.67
N LEU A 237 -6.81 14.43 -8.50
CA LEU A 237 -7.43 15.29 -9.52
C LEU A 237 -6.47 15.52 -10.70
N SER A 238 -7.03 15.53 -11.92
CA SER A 238 -6.28 16.00 -13.10
C SER A 238 -5.85 17.47 -12.91
N PRO A 239 -4.76 17.96 -13.53
CA PRO A 239 -4.35 19.36 -13.35
C PRO A 239 -5.44 20.39 -13.72
N SER A 240 -6.32 20.06 -14.67
CA SER A 240 -7.50 20.85 -15.02
C SER A 240 -8.60 20.82 -13.96
N ASP A 241 -8.88 19.65 -13.37
CA ASP A 241 -9.90 19.50 -12.35
C ASP A 241 -9.42 20.02 -10.99
N ALA A 242 -8.11 19.92 -10.71
CA ALA A 242 -7.46 20.53 -9.55
C ALA A 242 -7.61 22.06 -9.56
N LEU A 243 -7.27 22.75 -10.65
CA LEU A 243 -7.48 24.21 -10.75
C LEU A 243 -8.94 24.61 -10.52
N LYS A 244 -9.88 23.82 -11.04
CA LYS A 244 -11.32 24.04 -10.86
C LYS A 244 -11.74 23.81 -9.40
N ALA A 245 -11.35 22.68 -8.81
CA ALA A 245 -11.64 22.36 -7.41
C ALA A 245 -11.07 23.43 -6.47
N MET A 246 -9.80 23.86 -6.67
CA MET A 246 -9.19 24.96 -5.94
C MET A 246 -9.98 26.27 -6.05
N SER A 247 -10.53 26.58 -7.22
CA SER A 247 -11.26 27.83 -7.48
C SER A 247 -12.56 27.93 -6.69
N ASP A 248 -13.26 26.80 -6.51
CA ASP A 248 -14.57 26.72 -5.85
C ASP A 248 -14.50 26.23 -4.37
N LEU A 249 -13.30 25.85 -3.89
CA LEU A 249 -13.06 25.14 -2.62
C LEU A 249 -13.58 25.88 -1.37
N GLN A 250 -14.25 25.14 -0.48
CA GLN A 250 -14.66 25.63 0.85
C GLN A 250 -14.01 24.77 1.95
N GLY A 251 -13.80 25.34 3.15
CA GLY A 251 -13.25 24.59 4.29
C GLY A 251 -14.17 23.45 4.74
N GLY A 252 -15.45 23.52 4.37
CA GLY A 252 -16.44 22.46 4.54
C GLY A 252 -16.28 21.27 3.58
N ASP A 253 -15.52 21.38 2.48
CA ASP A 253 -15.35 20.31 1.50
C ASP A 253 -14.16 19.40 1.84
N ILE A 254 -13.16 19.95 2.55
CA ILE A 254 -12.00 19.23 3.06
C ILE A 254 -12.46 18.24 4.15
N ALA A 255 -12.36 16.94 3.88
CA ALA A 255 -12.59 15.88 4.85
C ALA A 255 -11.39 15.72 5.78
N ASP A 256 -10.19 15.61 5.21
CA ASP A 256 -8.94 15.38 5.93
C ASP A 256 -7.72 15.99 5.21
N ILE A 257 -6.58 16.06 5.90
CA ILE A 257 -5.34 16.72 5.45
C ILE A 257 -4.13 15.85 5.81
N SER A 258 -3.31 15.48 4.84
CA SER A 258 -1.99 14.87 5.08
C SER A 258 -0.86 15.69 4.46
N PHE A 259 0.37 15.41 4.91
CA PHE A 259 1.58 16.06 4.44
C PHE A 259 2.70 15.03 4.25
N SER A 260 3.56 15.26 3.26
CA SER A 260 4.82 14.52 3.06
C SER A 260 5.94 15.48 2.65
N GLY A 261 7.20 15.07 2.89
CA GLY A 261 8.39 15.91 2.71
C GLY A 261 9.15 16.24 4.00
N GLY A 262 8.81 15.60 5.12
CA GLY A 262 9.55 15.70 6.38
C GLY A 262 8.72 15.26 7.59
N PRO A 263 9.33 15.19 8.79
CA PRO A 263 8.61 15.07 10.06
C PRO A 263 7.68 16.27 10.27
N VAL A 264 6.49 16.02 10.83
CA VAL A 264 5.47 17.04 11.09
C VAL A 264 5.17 17.12 12.58
N THR A 265 4.95 18.32 13.09
CA THR A 265 4.51 18.51 14.48
C THR A 265 3.14 17.86 14.72
N VAL A 266 3.02 17.03 15.76
CA VAL A 266 1.77 16.35 16.14
C VAL A 266 0.65 17.38 16.37
N GLY A 267 -0.48 17.23 15.68
CA GLY A 267 -1.60 18.17 15.73
C GLY A 267 -1.52 19.34 14.74
N TRP A 268 -0.50 19.41 13.87
CA TRP A 268 -0.35 20.49 12.89
C TRP A 268 -1.53 20.57 11.92
N ALA A 269 -1.92 19.45 11.31
CA ALA A 269 -2.99 19.38 10.33
C ALA A 269 -4.37 19.66 10.94
N GLU A 270 -4.61 19.13 12.15
CA GLU A 270 -5.82 19.33 12.94
C GLU A 270 -5.92 20.77 13.49
N GLY A 271 -4.79 21.47 13.63
CA GLY A 271 -4.70 22.88 13.99
C GLY A 271 -5.00 23.87 12.85
N LEU A 272 -5.14 23.41 11.60
CA LEU A 272 -5.40 24.28 10.45
C LEU A 272 -6.87 24.74 10.40
N ASP A 273 -7.07 26.06 10.35
CA ASP A 273 -8.34 26.67 9.94
C ASP A 273 -8.62 26.31 8.47
N ARG A 274 -9.49 25.32 8.26
CA ARG A 274 -9.88 24.81 6.94
C ARG A 274 -10.52 25.88 6.05
N ASP A 275 -11.26 26.84 6.62
CA ASP A 275 -11.83 27.95 5.86
C ASP A 275 -10.76 28.97 5.46
N LYS A 276 -9.72 29.18 6.26
CA LYS A 276 -8.55 29.98 5.88
C LYS A 276 -7.74 29.28 4.79
N LEU A 277 -7.47 27.98 4.95
CA LEU A 277 -6.74 27.17 3.97
C LEU A 277 -7.45 27.19 2.62
N ALA A 278 -8.77 26.95 2.59
CA ALA A 278 -9.57 27.05 1.38
C ALA A 278 -9.46 28.43 0.72
N ARG A 279 -9.61 29.54 1.47
CA ARG A 279 -9.42 30.90 0.93
C ARG A 279 -8.04 31.12 0.30
N MET A 280 -6.99 30.62 0.92
CA MET A 280 -5.61 30.72 0.40
C MET A 280 -5.44 29.92 -0.90
N ILE A 281 -6.15 28.81 -1.05
CA ILE A 281 -6.15 27.95 -2.23
C ILE A 281 -6.97 28.54 -3.38
N CYS A 282 -8.15 29.10 -3.10
CA CYS A 282 -8.92 29.86 -4.10
C CYS A 282 -8.13 31.07 -4.61
N GLN A 283 -7.39 31.75 -3.72
CA GLN A 283 -6.49 32.83 -4.11
C GLN A 283 -5.33 32.32 -4.98
N ALA A 284 -4.75 31.15 -4.67
CA ALA A 284 -3.70 30.52 -5.49
C ALA A 284 -4.20 30.16 -6.90
N ALA A 285 -5.40 29.59 -7.03
CA ALA A 285 -5.99 29.24 -8.33
C ALA A 285 -6.19 30.43 -9.28
N GLY A 286 -6.32 31.65 -8.73
CA GLY A 286 -6.42 32.89 -9.50
C GLY A 286 -5.09 33.51 -9.93
N GLN A 287 -3.95 32.92 -9.55
CA GLN A 287 -2.62 33.46 -9.86
C GLN A 287 -2.12 33.09 -11.27
N PRO A 288 -1.18 33.86 -11.84
CA PRO A 288 -0.55 33.49 -13.11
C PRO A 288 0.18 32.15 -13.01
N GLN A 289 -0.03 31.28 -14.00
CA GLN A 289 0.83 30.12 -14.22
C GLN A 289 2.23 30.57 -14.61
N VAL A 290 3.24 29.95 -14.00
CA VAL A 290 4.65 30.21 -14.30
C VAL A 290 4.97 29.62 -15.67
N PRO A 291 5.55 30.38 -16.62
CA PRO A 291 5.85 29.86 -17.95
C PRO A 291 6.82 28.67 -17.87
N LYS A 292 6.41 27.49 -18.39
CA LYS A 292 7.27 26.30 -18.41
C LYS A 292 8.61 26.65 -19.08
N ALA A 293 9.70 26.42 -18.35
CA ALA A 293 11.05 26.69 -18.83
C ALA A 293 11.34 25.92 -20.14
N GLY A 294 12.01 26.58 -21.08
CA GLY A 294 12.31 25.99 -22.39
C GLY A 294 13.29 24.82 -22.35
N THR A 295 13.95 24.62 -21.20
CA THR A 295 14.75 23.46 -20.83
C THR A 295 14.07 22.77 -19.66
N HIS A 296 13.94 21.45 -19.70
CA HIS A 296 13.66 20.70 -18.47
C HIS A 296 14.90 20.82 -17.57
N SER A 297 14.68 21.04 -16.28
CA SER A 297 15.74 20.95 -15.27
C SER A 297 15.59 19.62 -14.57
N ASP A 298 16.69 18.88 -14.44
CA ASP A 298 16.72 17.62 -13.68
C ASP A 298 16.47 17.88 -12.17
N GLU A 299 16.57 19.15 -11.74
CA GLU A 299 16.27 19.65 -10.40
C GLU A 299 14.78 19.97 -10.18
N GLY A 300 13.89 19.71 -11.15
CA GLY A 300 12.48 20.15 -11.08
C GLY A 300 11.70 19.67 -9.85
N PHE A 301 12.05 18.49 -9.31
CA PHE A 301 11.52 18.01 -8.03
C PHE A 301 11.94 18.89 -6.84
N LEU A 302 13.18 19.39 -6.83
CA LEU A 302 13.69 20.26 -5.77
C LEU A 302 13.05 21.64 -5.79
N ASP A 303 12.78 22.17 -6.98
CA ASP A 303 12.15 23.49 -7.12
C ASP A 303 10.70 23.49 -6.65
N TYR A 304 9.97 22.40 -6.85
CA TYR A 304 8.51 22.38 -6.74
C TYR A 304 7.90 21.28 -5.85
N GLY A 305 8.65 20.26 -5.44
CA GLY A 305 8.13 19.01 -4.87
C GLY A 305 8.77 18.50 -3.58
N LEU A 306 9.64 19.28 -2.91
CA LEU A 306 10.23 18.92 -1.61
C LEU A 306 9.16 18.63 -0.55
N TRP A 307 8.02 19.31 -0.63
CA TRP A 307 6.91 19.22 0.30
C TRP A 307 5.59 19.07 -0.44
N THR A 308 4.72 18.18 0.02
CA THR A 308 3.38 17.96 -0.52
C THR A 308 2.33 18.08 0.57
N LEU A 309 1.30 18.90 0.34
CA LEU A 309 0.09 19.00 1.14
C LEU A 309 -1.05 18.35 0.35
N ASN A 310 -1.62 17.26 0.87
CA ASN A 310 -2.75 16.57 0.26
C ASN A 310 -4.03 16.89 1.01
N LEU A 311 -5.06 17.31 0.28
CA LEU A 311 -6.40 17.55 0.81
C LEU A 311 -7.34 16.47 0.31
N TYR A 312 -7.86 15.66 1.22
CA TYR A 312 -8.85 14.64 0.93
C TYR A 312 -10.23 15.30 0.94
N LEU A 313 -10.89 15.35 -0.21
CA LEU A 313 -12.16 16.06 -0.41
C LEU A 313 -13.34 15.10 -0.30
N LYS A 314 -14.46 15.60 0.24
CA LYS A 314 -15.67 14.79 0.56
C LYS A 314 -16.37 14.13 -0.63
N ASP A 315 -15.99 14.48 -1.86
CA ASP A 315 -16.46 13.83 -3.09
C ASP A 315 -15.66 12.56 -3.44
N GLY A 316 -14.59 12.24 -2.69
CA GLY A 316 -13.69 11.12 -2.97
C GLY A 316 -12.49 11.49 -3.83
N SER A 317 -12.10 12.77 -3.90
CA SER A 317 -10.90 13.21 -4.62
C SER A 317 -9.76 13.68 -3.70
N VAL A 318 -8.53 13.74 -4.24
CA VAL A 318 -7.34 14.32 -3.61
C VAL A 318 -6.91 15.54 -4.42
N LEU A 319 -6.79 16.68 -3.74
CA LEU A 319 -6.08 17.85 -4.24
C LEU A 319 -4.68 17.87 -3.60
N SER A 320 -3.66 17.57 -4.41
CA SER A 320 -2.25 17.64 -4.00
C SER A 320 -1.64 18.99 -4.37
N LEU A 321 -0.97 19.63 -3.41
CA LEU A 321 -0.34 20.94 -3.53
C LEU A 321 1.13 20.83 -3.13
N TYR A 322 2.04 21.17 -4.06
CA TYR A 322 3.47 20.92 -3.92
C TYR A 322 4.26 22.23 -3.78
N ALA A 323 5.34 22.24 -2.98
CA ALA A 323 6.26 23.36 -2.83
C ALA A 323 7.73 22.89 -2.69
N GLY A 324 8.68 23.77 -3.02
CA GLY A 324 10.12 23.48 -2.94
C GLY A 324 11.01 24.73 -2.83
N ARG A 325 12.19 24.70 -3.45
CA ARG A 325 13.14 25.85 -3.49
C ARG A 325 12.56 27.11 -4.15
N SER A 326 11.58 26.97 -5.05
CA SER A 326 10.94 28.11 -5.72
C SER A 326 10.04 28.90 -4.77
N GLU A 327 10.61 29.91 -4.12
CA GLU A 327 9.89 30.72 -3.14
C GLU A 327 8.63 31.39 -3.72
N GLU A 328 7.58 31.45 -2.89
CA GLU A 328 6.27 32.03 -3.22
C GLU A 328 5.53 31.37 -4.40
N GLN A 329 5.94 30.16 -4.81
CA GLN A 329 5.29 29.37 -5.86
C GLN A 329 4.68 28.08 -5.28
N VAL A 330 3.56 27.63 -5.83
CA VAL A 330 2.91 26.36 -5.46
C VAL A 330 2.51 25.61 -6.73
N SER A 331 2.78 24.31 -6.78
CA SER A 331 2.45 23.47 -7.94
C SER A 331 1.29 22.54 -7.64
N ILE A 332 0.64 22.06 -8.70
CA ILE A 332 -0.41 21.02 -8.63
C ILE A 332 -0.06 19.78 -9.44
N SER A 333 1.01 19.86 -10.24
CA SER A 333 1.65 18.76 -10.96
C SER A 333 3.05 19.22 -11.41
N GLU A 334 3.84 18.29 -11.96
CA GLU A 334 5.15 18.56 -12.59
C GLU A 334 5.13 19.60 -13.74
N THR A 335 3.93 19.99 -14.21
CA THR A 335 3.76 20.84 -15.39
C THR A 335 2.91 22.09 -15.16
N VAL A 336 2.32 22.24 -13.97
CA VAL A 336 1.47 23.38 -13.63
C VAL A 336 1.90 23.95 -12.28
N HIS A 337 2.63 25.05 -12.36
CA HIS A 337 3.15 25.84 -11.23
C HIS A 337 2.46 27.20 -11.21
N LEU A 338 2.03 27.64 -10.03
CA LEU A 338 1.32 28.90 -9.79
C LEU A 338 2.28 29.88 -9.10
N GLY A 339 2.47 31.05 -9.70
CA GLY A 339 3.24 32.14 -9.11
C GLY A 339 2.47 32.88 -8.02
N GLU A 340 3.10 33.86 -7.38
CA GLU A 340 2.41 34.83 -6.49
C GLU A 340 1.52 34.16 -5.40
N CYS A 341 1.97 33.03 -4.86
CA CYS A 341 1.31 32.20 -3.84
C CYS A 341 2.00 32.27 -2.44
N PRO A 342 2.38 33.46 -1.92
CA PRO A 342 3.31 33.59 -0.80
C PRO A 342 2.78 33.09 0.54
N GLU A 343 1.47 33.14 0.78
CA GLU A 343 0.87 32.61 2.02
C GLU A 343 0.73 31.09 1.98
N LEU A 344 0.34 30.52 0.85
CA LEU A 344 0.15 29.08 0.69
C LEU A 344 1.50 28.34 0.68
N TYR A 345 2.50 28.89 -0.01
CA TYR A 345 3.89 28.42 0.03
C TYR A 345 4.41 28.34 1.48
N ARG A 346 4.25 29.41 2.26
CA ARG A 346 4.67 29.45 3.67
C ARG A 346 3.89 28.49 4.56
N LEU A 347 2.63 28.22 4.26
CA LEU A 347 1.83 27.23 5.00
C LEU A 347 2.34 25.81 4.74
N ILE A 348 2.51 25.40 3.47
CA ILE A 348 3.06 24.08 3.13
C ILE A 348 4.45 23.90 3.75
N ARG A 349 5.35 24.88 3.59
CA ARG A 349 6.72 24.88 4.14
C ARG A 349 6.79 24.90 5.68
N SER A 350 5.67 25.16 6.37
CA SER A 350 5.58 25.18 7.86
C SER A 350 5.19 23.85 8.51
N ALA A 351 4.89 22.81 7.74
CA ALA A 351 4.70 21.47 8.30
C ALA A 351 6.06 20.87 8.73
N SER A 352 7.06 20.95 7.84
CA SER A 352 8.47 20.62 8.11
C SER A 352 9.23 21.76 8.83
N ASP A 353 8.57 22.53 9.72
CA ASP A 353 9.24 23.63 10.42
C ASP A 353 10.10 23.14 11.58
N SER A 354 11.39 22.94 11.29
CA SER A 354 12.44 22.53 12.23
C SER A 354 12.86 23.70 13.15
N THR A 355 11.89 24.26 13.88
CA THR A 355 12.20 25.13 15.02
C THR A 355 13.09 24.33 15.98
N GLN A 356 14.24 24.89 16.37
CA GLN A 356 15.29 24.07 17.03
C GLN A 356 14.78 23.46 18.35
N HIS A 357 14.55 22.16 18.36
CA HIS A 357 14.02 21.40 19.50
C HIS A 357 15.17 20.87 20.37
N ILE A 358 15.98 21.81 20.86
CA ILE A 358 17.10 21.55 21.78
C ILE A 358 16.56 21.61 23.21
N ALA A 359 16.13 20.45 23.73
CA ALA A 359 15.59 20.31 25.08
C ALA A 359 16.68 20.19 26.17
N VAL A 360 17.91 19.88 25.77
CA VAL A 360 19.07 19.74 26.66
C VAL A 360 19.78 21.09 26.83
N THR A 361 19.89 21.56 28.08
CA THR A 361 20.57 22.82 28.42
C THR A 361 21.89 22.61 29.19
N ASP A 362 22.43 21.38 29.18
CA ASP A 362 23.70 21.05 29.84
C ASP A 362 24.90 21.53 28.98
N PRO A 363 25.76 22.44 29.48
CA PRO A 363 26.86 22.97 28.69
C PRO A 363 27.87 21.91 28.23
N ALA A 364 28.11 20.87 29.03
CA ALA A 364 29.07 19.82 28.68
C ALA A 364 28.56 18.93 27.53
N THR A 365 27.26 18.59 27.50
CA THR A 365 26.67 17.92 26.32
C THR A 365 26.64 18.84 25.09
N LEU A 366 26.39 20.14 25.25
CA LEU A 366 26.36 21.07 24.11
C LEU A 366 27.75 21.27 23.49
N GLU A 367 28.81 21.41 24.29
CA GLU A 367 30.21 21.45 23.83
C GLU A 367 30.61 20.16 23.09
N VAL A 368 30.10 19.00 23.54
CA VAL A 368 30.24 17.73 22.80
C VAL A 368 29.47 17.74 21.47
N MET A 369 28.26 18.29 21.42
CA MET A 369 27.50 18.38 20.17
C MET A 369 28.13 19.33 19.14
N ASP A 370 28.75 20.43 19.57
CA ASP A 370 29.53 21.30 18.66
C ASP A 370 30.70 20.51 18.00
N GLN A 371 31.35 19.61 18.75
CA GLN A 371 32.35 18.70 18.21
C GLN A 371 31.73 17.62 17.29
N VAL A 372 30.58 17.04 17.64
CA VAL A 372 29.84 16.08 16.79
C VAL A 372 29.47 16.69 15.45
N LEU A 373 28.94 17.92 15.43
CA LEU A 373 28.61 18.63 14.17
C LEU A 373 29.87 18.84 13.32
N THR A 374 30.96 19.29 13.95
CA THR A 374 32.26 19.52 13.29
C THR A 374 32.82 18.24 12.68
N ASP A 375 32.84 17.15 13.43
CA ASP A 375 33.36 15.84 13.00
C ASP A 375 32.46 15.22 11.92
N THR A 376 31.13 15.37 12.03
CA THR A 376 30.17 14.90 11.02
C THR A 376 30.35 15.66 9.71
N LEU A 377 30.46 16.99 9.75
CA LEU A 377 30.70 17.82 8.56
C LEU A 377 32.05 17.49 7.90
N ALA A 378 33.08 17.21 8.71
CA ALA A 378 34.39 16.77 8.22
C ALA A 378 34.31 15.38 7.55
N LEU A 379 33.58 14.42 8.14
CA LEU A 379 33.34 13.09 7.57
C LEU A 379 32.61 13.17 6.22
N TRP A 380 31.54 13.96 6.14
CA TRP A 380 30.78 14.18 4.90
C TRP A 380 31.57 14.96 3.84
N ASN A 381 32.59 15.73 4.24
CA ASN A 381 33.56 16.34 3.33
C ASN A 381 34.65 15.36 2.83
N THR A 382 34.70 14.09 3.29
CA THR A 382 35.68 13.11 2.80
C THR A 382 35.28 12.48 1.45
N PRO A 383 36.24 12.12 0.57
CA PRO A 383 35.95 11.50 -0.72
C PRO A 383 35.23 10.15 -0.64
N ASP A 384 35.56 9.34 0.37
CA ASP A 384 35.07 7.95 0.47
C ASP A 384 33.67 7.86 1.10
N HIS A 385 33.16 8.95 1.70
CA HIS A 385 31.85 9.02 2.37
C HIS A 385 30.88 9.96 1.65
N GLY A 386 31.29 11.21 1.38
CA GLY A 386 30.48 12.20 0.64
C GLY A 386 30.56 12.07 -0.88
N GLY A 387 31.33 11.12 -1.40
CA GLY A 387 31.47 10.84 -2.82
C GLY A 387 31.96 12.03 -3.65
N GLU A 388 31.42 12.17 -4.87
CA GLU A 388 31.76 13.28 -5.77
C GLU A 388 31.32 14.64 -5.21
N TYR A 389 30.23 14.64 -4.45
CA TYR A 389 29.47 15.81 -3.97
C TYR A 389 29.93 16.41 -2.64
N ARG A 390 30.90 15.79 -1.97
CA ARG A 390 31.43 16.20 -0.64
C ARG A 390 31.70 17.71 -0.44
N ALA A 391 32.02 18.45 -1.51
CA ALA A 391 32.31 19.89 -1.47
C ALA A 391 31.07 20.79 -1.35
N SER A 392 29.87 20.24 -1.53
CA SER A 392 28.61 20.96 -1.40
C SER A 392 28.16 21.14 0.05
N TYR A 393 28.74 20.43 1.02
CA TYR A 393 28.39 20.52 2.45
C TYR A 393 29.13 21.68 3.12
N LEU A 394 28.41 22.79 3.33
CA LEU A 394 28.97 24.06 3.80
C LEU A 394 28.98 24.20 5.33
N ASP A 395 27.95 23.68 5.99
CA ASP A 395 27.72 23.77 7.44
C ASP A 395 26.83 22.61 7.91
N ALA A 396 26.84 22.30 9.21
CA ALA A 396 25.99 21.28 9.83
C ALA A 396 25.42 21.82 11.15
N GLN A 397 24.09 21.85 11.27
CA GLN A 397 23.40 22.55 12.34
C GLN A 397 22.52 21.60 13.16
N LEU A 398 22.65 21.64 14.48
CA LEU A 398 21.80 20.89 15.40
C LEU A 398 20.35 21.40 15.33
N THR A 399 19.42 20.53 14.96
CA THR A 399 17.99 20.84 14.79
C THR A 399 17.13 20.26 15.91
N ALA A 400 17.50 19.10 16.47
CA ALA A 400 16.89 18.57 17.69
C ALA A 400 17.93 17.92 18.60
N LEU A 401 17.71 18.00 19.92
CA LEU A 401 18.50 17.30 20.93
C LEU A 401 17.65 17.01 22.16
N SER A 402 17.38 15.73 22.43
CA SER A 402 16.59 15.27 23.57
C SER A 402 17.33 14.19 24.37
N LEU A 403 17.33 14.33 25.70
CA LEU A 403 17.72 13.25 26.61
C LEU A 403 16.68 12.12 26.52
N LEU A 404 17.15 10.89 26.37
CA LEU A 404 16.32 9.69 26.35
C LEU A 404 16.45 8.93 27.68
N GLU A 405 15.42 8.18 28.03
CA GLU A 405 15.49 7.16 29.09
C GLU A 405 16.14 5.90 28.49
N PRO A 406 17.39 5.54 28.85
CA PRO A 406 18.08 4.41 28.23
C PRO A 406 17.53 3.07 28.72
N PRO A 407 17.59 2.00 27.92
CA PRO A 407 17.34 0.65 28.42
C PRO A 407 18.34 0.28 29.53
N GLU A 408 17.87 -0.42 30.58
CA GLU A 408 18.63 -0.76 31.79
C GLU A 408 20.08 -1.29 31.57
N PRO A 409 20.38 -2.11 30.54
CA PRO A 409 21.73 -2.65 30.34
C PRO A 409 22.85 -1.62 30.08
N LEU A 410 22.52 -0.35 29.79
CA LEU A 410 23.53 0.71 29.60
C LEU A 410 24.11 1.25 30.91
N GLY A 411 23.39 1.11 32.03
CA GLY A 411 23.84 1.51 33.36
C GLY A 411 23.83 3.03 33.64
N ASP A 412 23.70 3.36 34.93
CA ASP A 412 23.41 4.71 35.45
C ASP A 412 24.43 5.82 35.08
N SER A 413 25.63 5.46 34.62
CA SER A 413 26.68 6.41 34.23
C SER A 413 26.64 6.85 32.77
N VAL A 414 25.79 6.23 31.94
CA VAL A 414 25.66 6.57 30.51
C VAL A 414 24.40 7.40 30.28
N ALA A 415 24.59 8.65 29.87
CA ALA A 415 23.51 9.46 29.31
C ALA A 415 23.36 9.16 27.81
N LEU A 416 22.11 8.96 27.37
CA LEU A 416 21.76 8.71 25.98
C LEU A 416 20.93 9.87 25.45
N TYR A 417 21.30 10.40 24.28
CA TYR A 417 20.57 11.48 23.62
C TYR A 417 20.18 11.06 22.21
N GLY A 418 18.95 11.34 21.81
CA GLY A 418 18.54 11.36 20.41
C GLY A 418 18.76 12.76 19.85
N TYR A 419 19.36 12.86 18.67
CA TYR A 419 19.60 14.14 18.00
C TYR A 419 19.26 14.09 16.51
N ASP A 420 19.05 15.27 15.94
CA ASP A 420 18.88 15.50 14.50
C ASP A 420 19.77 16.69 14.09
N LEU A 421 20.29 16.66 12.87
CA LEU A 421 21.04 17.77 12.30
C LEU A 421 20.65 17.98 10.83
N GLY A 422 20.58 19.26 10.45
CA GLY A 422 20.39 19.69 9.07
C GLY A 422 21.70 20.21 8.49
N PHE A 423 22.12 19.68 7.35
CA PHE A 423 23.25 20.20 6.57
C PHE A 423 22.82 21.42 5.75
N VAL A 424 23.63 22.48 5.78
CA VAL A 424 23.53 23.56 4.79
C VAL A 424 24.31 23.11 3.56
N VAL A 425 23.63 23.01 2.42
CA VAL A 425 24.20 22.53 1.16
C VAL A 425 24.21 23.67 0.13
N ASP A 426 25.32 23.83 -0.60
CA ASP A 426 25.47 24.83 -1.68
C ASP A 426 24.44 24.64 -2.79
N ASP A 427 24.15 23.37 -3.11
CA ASP A 427 23.06 22.94 -3.99
C ASP A 427 22.55 21.54 -3.60
N LEU A 428 21.26 21.47 -3.26
CA LEU A 428 20.53 20.27 -2.83
C LEU A 428 20.47 19.14 -3.89
N PHE A 429 20.75 19.42 -5.17
CA PHE A 429 20.85 18.36 -6.19
C PHE A 429 22.04 17.41 -5.93
N ASN A 430 23.04 17.89 -5.20
CA ASN A 430 24.24 17.13 -4.84
C ASN A 430 24.08 16.37 -3.50
N ALA A 431 22.89 16.38 -2.89
CA ALA A 431 22.59 15.58 -1.71
C ALA A 431 22.24 14.11 -2.10
N PRO A 432 22.67 13.09 -1.33
CA PRO A 432 22.38 11.69 -1.62
C PRO A 432 20.97 11.30 -1.17
N TRP A 433 19.97 11.68 -1.96
CA TRP A 433 18.57 11.36 -1.73
C TRP A 433 18.34 9.84 -1.55
N ALA A 434 17.99 9.45 -0.32
CA ALA A 434 17.64 8.08 0.06
C ALA A 434 16.25 8.06 0.73
N ASP A 435 15.66 6.87 0.91
CA ASP A 435 14.25 6.64 1.27
C ASP A 435 13.72 7.36 2.53
N SER A 436 14.59 7.87 3.40
CA SER A 436 14.24 8.60 4.62
C SER A 436 14.67 10.08 4.63
N SER A 437 15.42 10.51 3.61
CA SER A 437 16.02 11.84 3.55
C SER A 437 14.98 12.91 3.22
N TRP A 438 15.12 14.08 3.84
CA TRP A 438 14.13 15.17 3.75
C TRP A 438 14.79 16.54 3.84
N VAL A 439 14.03 17.60 3.57
CA VAL A 439 14.49 18.99 3.64
C VAL A 439 13.56 19.83 4.49
N ASP A 440 14.13 20.66 5.36
CA ASP A 440 13.39 21.43 6.35
C ASP A 440 12.94 22.82 5.86
N SER A 441 12.16 23.53 6.68
CA SER A 441 11.70 24.90 6.40
C SER A 441 12.83 25.92 6.13
N GLN A 442 14.09 25.59 6.42
CA GLN A 442 15.28 26.42 6.21
C GLN A 442 16.12 25.97 5.01
N LEU A 443 15.61 25.01 4.22
CA LEU A 443 16.29 24.34 3.09
C LEU A 443 17.56 23.57 3.52
N ARG A 444 17.66 23.14 4.78
CA ARG A 444 18.71 22.23 5.23
C ARG A 444 18.36 20.80 4.85
N TYR A 445 19.37 20.03 4.47
CA TYR A 445 19.25 18.63 4.11
C TYR A 445 19.41 17.72 5.34
N HIS A 446 18.47 16.80 5.53
CA HIS A 446 18.47 15.82 6.61
C HIS A 446 18.56 14.41 6.01
N THR A 447 19.40 13.56 6.61
CA THR A 447 19.59 12.18 6.12
C THR A 447 18.42 11.26 6.41
N GLY A 448 17.60 11.57 7.43
CA GLY A 448 16.48 10.74 7.90
C GLY A 448 16.87 9.61 8.87
N LEU A 449 18.15 9.47 9.18
CA LEU A 449 18.68 8.38 10.00
C LEU A 449 18.56 8.74 11.49
N ASN A 450 17.99 7.86 12.32
CA ASN A 450 17.91 8.10 13.77
C ASN A 450 19.33 8.11 14.36
N ALA A 451 19.81 9.28 14.77
CA ALA A 451 21.15 9.49 15.29
C ALA A 451 21.15 9.62 16.82
N TYR A 452 22.13 8.99 17.45
CA TYR A 452 22.24 8.90 18.91
C TYR A 452 23.63 9.27 19.38
N LEU A 453 23.70 10.03 20.47
CA LEU A 453 24.91 10.28 21.24
C LEU A 453 24.84 9.46 22.53
N ALA A 454 25.83 8.59 22.74
CA ALA A 454 26.10 8.02 24.05
C ALA A 454 27.22 8.85 24.73
N ALA A 455 27.01 9.22 26.00
CA ALA A 455 27.97 10.01 26.77
C ALA A 455 28.14 9.45 28.20
N GLU A 456 29.34 9.02 28.54
CA GLU A 456 29.72 8.62 29.91
C GLU A 456 29.91 9.86 30.77
N ARG A 457 29.17 9.96 31.89
CA ARG A 457 29.16 11.15 32.76
C ARG A 457 30.06 10.98 33.98
N GLY A 458 30.84 12.01 34.26
CA GLY A 458 31.62 12.13 35.49
C GLY A 458 30.75 12.53 36.68
N GLY A 459 31.16 12.14 37.90
CA GLY A 459 30.47 12.49 39.14
C GLY A 459 30.49 13.99 39.52
N ASP A 460 31.21 14.79 38.75
CA ASP A 460 31.22 16.26 38.78
C ASP A 460 30.29 16.90 37.73
N GLY A 461 29.64 16.09 36.89
CA GLY A 461 28.83 16.54 35.76
C GLY A 461 29.59 16.71 34.46
N SER A 462 30.89 16.38 34.36
CA SER A 462 31.60 16.36 33.08
C SER A 462 31.13 15.23 32.14
N VAL A 463 31.48 15.33 30.86
CA VAL A 463 31.46 14.18 29.92
C VAL A 463 32.87 13.61 29.88
N LEU A 464 33.04 12.33 30.24
CA LEU A 464 34.34 11.65 30.29
C LEU A 464 34.69 11.00 28.95
N ARG A 465 33.68 10.43 28.28
CA ARG A 465 33.76 9.78 26.96
C ARG A 465 32.45 10.00 26.24
N TRP A 466 32.50 10.09 24.92
CA TRP A 466 31.31 10.16 24.07
C TRP A 466 31.58 9.49 22.72
N GLY A 467 30.52 9.00 22.09
CA GLY A 467 30.54 8.57 20.69
C GLY A 467 29.13 8.55 20.12
N THR A 468 29.01 8.75 18.81
CA THR A 468 27.73 8.65 18.12
C THR A 468 27.57 7.33 17.39
N PHE A 469 26.32 6.96 17.12
CA PHE A 469 25.93 5.82 16.32
C PHE A 469 24.55 6.05 15.70
N LEU A 470 24.23 5.28 14.67
CA LEU A 470 22.92 5.28 14.00
C LEU A 470 22.15 4.00 14.36
N HIS A 471 20.82 4.07 14.43
CA HIS A 471 19.98 2.89 14.65
C HIS A 471 18.69 2.91 13.83
N LYS A 472 18.23 1.74 13.38
CA LYS A 472 17.00 1.62 12.57
C LYS A 472 15.73 1.84 13.37
N CYS A 473 15.71 1.46 14.65
CA CYS A 473 14.56 1.57 15.54
C CYS A 473 14.70 2.80 16.45
N SER A 474 13.59 3.51 16.65
CA SER A 474 13.45 4.67 17.54
C SER A 474 12.63 4.36 18.81
N PRO A 475 12.68 5.22 19.85
CA PRO A 475 11.87 5.07 21.06
C PRO A 475 10.35 5.01 20.76
N PRO A 476 9.52 4.41 21.64
CA PRO A 476 9.82 4.02 23.02
C PRO A 476 10.47 2.62 23.15
N PHE A 477 11.57 2.52 23.89
CA PHE A 477 12.27 1.25 24.13
C PHE A 477 11.44 0.21 24.94
N GLY A 478 10.37 0.66 25.62
CA GLY A 478 9.50 -0.21 26.42
C GLY A 478 8.65 -1.21 25.62
N SER A 479 8.53 -1.04 24.30
CA SER A 479 7.90 -2.02 23.40
C SER A 479 8.89 -2.99 22.75
N TRP A 480 10.20 -2.77 22.93
CA TRP A 480 11.24 -3.57 22.29
C TRP A 480 11.46 -4.89 23.04
N ASP A 481 11.74 -5.96 22.30
CA ASP A 481 12.19 -7.22 22.90
C ASP A 481 13.61 -7.13 23.48
N GLU A 482 14.07 -8.24 24.08
CA GLU A 482 15.38 -8.31 24.74
C GLU A 482 16.55 -8.32 23.74
N GLU A 483 16.35 -8.81 22.51
CA GLU A 483 17.36 -8.84 21.46
C GLU A 483 17.60 -7.43 20.89
N MET A 484 16.54 -6.69 20.56
CA MET A 484 16.62 -5.29 20.13
C MET A 484 17.26 -4.40 21.20
N ARG A 485 16.87 -4.56 22.48
CA ARG A 485 17.48 -3.82 23.60
C ARG A 485 18.96 -4.17 23.81
N SER A 486 19.33 -5.43 23.65
CA SER A 486 20.72 -5.89 23.74
C SER A 486 21.58 -5.35 22.58
N ALA A 487 21.07 -5.42 21.35
CA ALA A 487 21.75 -4.92 20.16
C ALA A 487 22.02 -3.41 20.25
N PHE A 488 21.01 -2.60 20.61
CA PHE A 488 21.16 -1.16 20.78
C PHE A 488 22.14 -0.80 21.91
N SER A 489 22.06 -1.49 23.04
CA SER A 489 23.00 -1.29 24.17
C SER A 489 24.44 -1.62 23.75
N THR A 490 24.62 -2.63 22.89
CA THR A 490 25.91 -3.01 22.32
C THR A 490 26.46 -1.93 21.36
N SER A 491 25.63 -1.37 20.48
CA SER A 491 26.03 -0.25 19.61
C SER A 491 26.46 0.98 20.40
N ALA A 492 25.69 1.38 21.42
CA ALA A 492 26.03 2.50 22.29
C ALA A 492 27.31 2.25 23.11
N ALA A 493 27.54 1.02 23.58
CA ALA A 493 28.78 0.64 24.24
C ALA A 493 29.99 0.73 23.29
N HIS A 494 29.90 0.20 22.07
CA HIS A 494 30.96 0.32 21.08
C HIS A 494 31.22 1.77 20.63
N ALA A 495 30.19 2.61 20.55
CA ALA A 495 30.35 4.04 20.31
C ALA A 495 31.19 4.72 21.42
N LEU A 496 30.93 4.42 22.69
CA LEU A 496 31.73 4.90 23.83
C LEU A 496 33.17 4.33 23.84
N GLU A 497 33.35 3.07 23.43
CA GLU A 497 34.67 2.43 23.32
C GLU A 497 35.53 3.09 22.23
N ARG A 498 34.95 3.31 21.04
CA ARG A 498 35.57 3.93 19.87
C ARG A 498 35.85 5.43 20.08
N GLY A 499 34.82 6.15 20.51
CA GLY A 499 34.77 7.61 20.55
C GLY A 499 34.56 8.24 19.16
N GLY A 500 34.03 9.47 19.13
CA GLY A 500 33.85 10.22 17.88
C GLY A 500 32.59 9.84 17.08
N VAL A 501 32.57 10.24 15.80
CA VAL A 501 31.48 10.04 14.83
C VAL A 501 31.72 8.82 13.94
N GLU A 502 30.63 8.24 13.42
CA GLU A 502 30.55 7.11 12.47
C GLU A 502 29.60 7.44 11.31
#